data_AF-A0A315DRU4-F1
#
_entry.id   AF-A0A315DRU4-F1
#
_cell.length_a   1.000
_cell.length_b   1.000
_cell.length_c   1.000
_cell.angle_alpha   90.00
_cell.angle_beta   90.00
_cell.angle_gamma   90.00
#
_symmetry.space_group_name_H-M   'P 1'
#
loop_
_entity.id
_entity.type
_entity.pdbx_description
1 polymer ?
#
loop_
_entity_poly.entity_id
_entity_poly.type
_entity_poly.pdbx_seq_one_letter_code
_entity_poly.pdbx_strand_id
1 'polypeptide(L)'
;MVHMVHMVRQSLNDVSWKMRKVVAADLKTIYSAATADEKLLRVQEFEDQWSQDYPTIVKSWLSNWQRIVPFFFLEYPPRSGGSSTRPTPLRRSTLACER
;
A
#
# COMPACT_ATOMS: atom_id res chain seq x y z
N MET A 1 -8.63 8.95 11.60
CA MET A 1 -7.28 8.49 11.19
C MET A 1 -6.85 7.21 11.93
N VAL A 2 -7.66 6.14 12.05
CA VAL A 2 -7.26 4.97 12.89
C VAL A 2 -7.78 3.58 12.48
N HIS A 3 -8.15 3.32 11.22
CA HIS A 3 -8.61 1.97 10.81
C HIS A 3 -7.57 0.86 11.05
N MET A 4 -6.29 1.08 10.72
CA MET A 4 -5.23 0.09 10.93
C MET A 4 -4.91 -0.17 12.41
N VAL A 5 -4.76 0.89 13.22
CA VAL A 5 -4.45 0.75 14.65
C VAL A 5 -5.57 0.01 15.37
N HIS A 6 -6.82 0.26 14.97
CA HIS A 6 -7.97 -0.46 15.51
C HIS A 6 -7.93 -1.95 15.13
N MET A 7 -7.62 -2.28 13.88
CA MET A 7 -7.42 -3.67 13.45
C MET A 7 -6.31 -4.37 14.22
N VAL A 8 -5.14 -3.73 14.40
CA VAL A 8 -4.02 -4.29 15.18
C VAL A 8 -4.48 -4.62 16.60
N ARG A 9 -5.20 -3.70 17.25
CA ARG A 9 -5.73 -3.92 18.61
C ARG A 9 -6.73 -5.06 18.66
N GLN A 10 -7.63 -5.15 17.67
CA GLN A 10 -8.60 -6.24 17.58
C GLN A 10 -7.89 -7.59 17.41
N SER A 11 -6.90 -7.67 16.52
CA SER A 11 -6.08 -8.87 16.32
C SER A 11 -5.38 -9.31 17.59
N LEU A 12 -4.77 -8.37 18.35
CA LEU A 12 -4.09 -8.71 19.60
C LEU A 12 -5.04 -9.17 20.71
N ASN A 13 -6.33 -8.86 20.63
CA ASN A 13 -7.32 -9.34 21.58
C ASN A 13 -7.57 -10.85 21.44
N ASP A 14 -7.57 -11.34 20.19
CA ASP A 14 -7.77 -12.75 19.84
C ASP A 14 -6.50 -13.60 20.00
N VAL A 15 -5.33 -12.95 20.16
CA VAL A 15 -4.03 -13.64 20.33
C VAL A 15 -3.72 -13.92 21.79
N SER A 16 -3.19 -15.12 22.06
CA SER A 16 -2.71 -15.52 23.39
C SER A 16 -1.63 -14.56 23.90
N TRP A 17 -1.66 -14.24 25.20
CA TRP A 17 -0.76 -13.26 25.84
C TRP A 17 0.72 -13.43 25.48
N LYS A 18 1.19 -14.68 25.39
CA LYS A 18 2.58 -15.01 25.03
C LYS A 18 2.93 -14.61 23.59
N MET A 19 1.99 -14.77 22.67
CA MET A 19 2.17 -14.50 21.23
C MET A 19 1.89 -13.05 20.86
N ARG A 20 1.19 -12.27 21.70
CA ARG A 20 0.87 -10.86 21.44
C ARG A 20 2.08 -10.02 21.07
N LYS A 21 3.22 -10.22 21.73
CA LYS A 21 4.45 -9.47 21.44
C LYS A 21 5.03 -9.81 20.06
N VAL A 22 4.96 -11.08 19.67
CA VAL A 22 5.48 -11.57 18.38
C VAL A 22 4.58 -11.06 17.25
N VAL A 23 3.27 -11.30 17.38
CA VAL A 23 2.28 -10.83 16.39
C VAL A 23 2.32 -9.30 16.25
N ALA A 24 2.45 -8.56 17.36
CA ALA A 24 2.56 -7.10 17.28
C ALA A 24 3.83 -6.62 16.55
N ALA A 25 4.94 -7.36 16.66
CA ALA A 25 6.17 -7.05 15.95
C ALA A 25 6.03 -7.31 14.44
N ASP A 26 5.43 -8.44 14.05
CA ASP A 26 5.15 -8.74 12.63
C ASP A 26 4.17 -7.74 12.03
N LEU A 27 3.07 -7.43 12.72
CA LEU A 27 2.13 -6.41 12.26
C LEU A 27 2.81 -5.03 12.14
N LYS A 28 3.87 -4.79 12.92
CA LYS A 28 4.69 -3.58 12.82
C LYS A 28 5.55 -3.51 11.59
N THR A 29 6.13 -4.62 11.14
CA THR A 29 6.92 -4.64 9.90
C THR A 29 6.04 -4.35 8.68
N ILE A 30 4.79 -4.82 8.69
CA ILE A 30 3.80 -4.53 7.63
C ILE A 30 3.55 -3.02 7.51
N TYR A 31 3.27 -2.29 8.59
CA TYR A 31 3.00 -0.85 8.45
C TYR A 31 4.26 0.00 8.25
N SER A 32 5.42 -0.48 8.74
CA SER A 32 6.68 0.27 8.69
C SER A 32 7.36 0.21 7.32
N ALA A 33 6.96 -0.72 6.44
CA ALA A 33 7.52 -0.83 5.10
C ALA A 33 7.28 0.44 4.26
N ALA A 34 8.21 0.71 3.34
CA ALA A 34 8.28 1.98 2.62
C ALA A 34 7.39 1.98 1.37
N THR A 35 7.24 0.82 0.71
CA THR A 35 6.50 0.69 -0.55
C THR A 35 5.29 -0.23 -0.42
N ALA A 36 4.31 -0.09 -1.30
CA ALA A 36 3.12 -0.94 -1.31
C ALA A 36 3.48 -2.42 -1.57
N ASP A 37 4.44 -2.69 -2.46
CA ASP A 37 4.93 -4.04 -2.76
C ASP A 37 5.58 -4.71 -1.55
N GLU A 38 6.43 -3.99 -0.80
CA GLU A 38 7.01 -4.52 0.44
C GLU A 38 5.95 -4.86 1.47
N LYS A 39 4.92 -4.02 1.59
CA LYS A 39 3.83 -4.29 2.54
C LYS A 39 3.02 -5.51 2.12
N LEU A 40 2.76 -5.67 0.82
CA LEU A 40 2.07 -6.84 0.29
C LEU A 40 2.85 -8.12 0.58
N LEU A 41 4.17 -8.11 0.35
CA LEU A 41 5.05 -9.22 0.69
C LEU A 41 4.96 -9.57 2.18
N ARG A 42 5.02 -8.55 3.05
CA ARG A 42 4.91 -8.75 4.51
C ARG A 42 3.56 -9.29 4.95
N VAL A 43 2.48 -8.91 4.28
CA VAL A 43 1.13 -9.46 4.54
C VAL A 43 1.05 -10.93 4.12
N GLN A 44 1.68 -11.30 3.00
CA GLN A 44 1.76 -12.70 2.56
C GLN A 44 2.59 -13.55 3.52
N GLU A 45 3.75 -13.06 3.94
CA GLU A 45 4.58 -13.71 4.97
C GLU A 45 3.79 -13.90 6.28
N PHE A 46 3.01 -12.88 6.67
CA PHE A 46 2.15 -12.96 7.85
C PHE A 46 1.02 -13.97 7.68
N GLU A 47 0.40 -14.05 6.50
CA GLU A 47 -0.60 -15.07 6.17
C GLU A 47 -0.02 -16.47 6.25
N ASP A 48 1.14 -16.73 5.64
CA ASP A 48 1.77 -18.05 5.66
C ASP A 48 2.13 -18.49 7.09
N GLN A 49 2.64 -17.56 7.90
CA GLN A 49 3.06 -17.85 9.27
C GLN A 49 1.88 -18.04 10.24
N TRP A 50 0.80 -17.25 10.09
CA TRP A 50 -0.28 -17.19 11.09
C TRP A 50 -1.63 -17.73 10.59
N SER A 51 -1.73 -18.19 9.34
CA SER A 51 -2.98 -18.77 8.80
C SER A 51 -3.43 -20.03 9.54
N GLN A 52 -2.48 -20.82 10.07
CA GLN A 52 -2.78 -22.04 10.82
C GLN A 52 -3.26 -21.74 12.25
N ASP A 53 -2.56 -20.85 12.97
CA ASP A 53 -2.88 -20.53 14.36
C ASP A 53 -4.06 -19.55 14.49
N TYR A 54 -4.13 -18.55 13.59
CA TYR A 54 -5.09 -17.44 13.68
C TYR A 54 -5.76 -17.11 12.33
N PRO A 55 -6.48 -18.06 11.70
CA PRO A 55 -7.10 -17.87 10.39
C PRO A 55 -8.08 -16.68 10.35
N THR A 56 -8.79 -16.42 11.45
CA THR A 56 -9.75 -15.30 11.56
C THR A 56 -9.05 -13.94 11.46
N ILE A 57 -7.86 -13.82 12.07
CA ILE A 57 -7.07 -12.59 12.03
C ILE A 57 -6.59 -12.36 10.61
N VAL A 58 -5.96 -13.36 10.01
CA VAL A 58 -5.45 -13.29 8.63
C VAL A 58 -6.55 -12.91 7.65
N LYS A 59 -7.73 -13.56 7.74
CA LYS A 59 -8.88 -13.24 6.88
C LYS A 59 -9.36 -11.80 7.03
N SER A 60 -9.41 -11.28 8.26
CA SER A 60 -9.77 -9.88 8.52
C SER A 60 -8.75 -8.93 7.90
N TRP A 61 -7.46 -9.25 7.99
CA TRP A 61 -6.40 -8.46 7.39
C TRP A 61 -6.48 -8.44 5.86
N LEU A 62 -6.66 -9.59 5.20
CA LEU A 62 -6.78 -9.67 3.75
C LEU A 62 -8.04 -8.97 3.21
N SER A 63 -9.18 -9.14 3.88
CA SER A 63 -10.43 -8.48 3.47
C SER A 63 -10.34 -6.96 3.60
N ASN A 64 -9.70 -6.47 4.67
CA ASN A 64 -9.48 -5.05 4.86
C ASN A 64 -8.32 -4.52 4.02
N TRP A 65 -7.36 -5.36 3.61
CA TRP A 65 -6.18 -4.98 2.83
C TRP A 65 -6.55 -4.16 1.59
N GLN A 66 -7.55 -4.60 0.82
CA GLN A 66 -8.01 -3.87 -0.37
C GLN A 66 -8.58 -2.47 -0.06
N ARG A 67 -9.04 -2.22 1.16
CA ARG A 67 -9.53 -0.91 1.59
C ARG A 67 -8.42 0.03 2.06
N ILE A 68 -7.29 -0.51 2.53
CA ILE A 68 -6.14 0.27 3.02
C ILE A 68 -5.09 0.54 1.96
N VAL A 69 -4.94 -0.34 0.95
CA VAL A 69 -4.04 -0.15 -0.20
C VAL A 69 -4.23 1.21 -0.92
N PRO A 70 -5.46 1.70 -1.22
CA PRO A 70 -5.66 2.95 -1.95
C PRO A 70 -5.07 4.17 -1.23
N PHE A 71 -5.04 4.16 0.11
CA PHE A 71 -4.44 5.24 0.89
C PHE A 71 -2.92 5.30 0.71
N PHE A 72 -2.25 4.18 0.47
CA PHE A 72 -0.81 4.15 0.24
C PHE A 72 -0.41 4.62 -1.17
N PHE A 73 -1.24 4.32 -2.17
CA PHE A 73 -1.00 4.79 -3.55
C PHE A 73 -1.24 6.29 -3.71
N LEU A 74 -2.14 6.88 -2.93
CA LEU A 74 -2.37 8.34 -2.92
C LEU A 74 -1.24 9.11 -2.23
N GLU A 75 -0.60 8.53 -1.21
CA GLU A 75 0.53 9.15 -0.48
C GLU A 75 1.85 9.13 -1.28
N TYR A 76 1.95 8.24 -2.27
CA TYR A 76 3.10 8.15 -3.18
C TYR A 76 2.71 8.62 -4.59
N PRO A 77 2.44 9.93 -4.81
CA PRO A 77 2.57 10.42 -6.16
C PRO A 77 4.02 10.13 -6.57
N PRO A 78 4.26 9.43 -7.69
CA PRO A 78 5.61 9.33 -8.18
C PRO A 78 6.10 10.78 -8.30
N ARG A 79 7.19 11.12 -7.58
CA ARG A 79 7.95 12.34 -7.86
C ARG A 79 8.69 12.17 -9.20
N SER A 80 7.98 11.67 -10.21
CA SER A 80 8.32 11.78 -11.61
C SER A 80 7.75 13.11 -12.07
N GLY A 81 8.46 14.17 -11.68
CA GLY A 81 8.38 15.40 -12.44
C GLY A 81 8.81 15.10 -13.88
N GLY A 82 8.03 15.60 -14.84
CA GLY A 82 8.55 16.01 -16.13
C GLY A 82 8.45 15.01 -17.29
N SER A 83 7.24 14.81 -17.82
CA SER A 83 7.09 14.84 -19.28
C SER A 83 6.29 16.07 -19.67
N SER A 84 6.97 17.21 -19.64
CA SER A 84 6.57 18.39 -20.41
C SER A 84 6.60 18.02 -21.89
N THR A 85 5.53 17.44 -22.41
CA THR A 85 5.20 17.58 -23.82
C THR A 85 4.08 18.58 -23.91
N ARG A 86 4.41 19.87 -23.74
CA ARG A 86 3.62 20.89 -24.43
C ARG A 86 3.63 20.48 -25.89
N PRO A 87 2.49 20.27 -26.56
CA PRO A 87 2.52 20.16 -28.00
C PRO A 87 3.14 21.45 -28.51
N THR A 88 4.31 21.34 -29.14
CA THR A 88 4.89 22.43 -29.92
C THR A 88 3.76 22.95 -30.81
N PRO A 89 3.34 24.22 -30.72
CA PRO A 89 2.45 24.74 -31.73
C PRO A 89 3.22 24.64 -33.04
N LEU A 90 2.77 23.78 -33.94
CA LEU A 90 3.17 23.79 -35.33
C LEU A 90 2.97 25.21 -35.81
N ARG A 91 4.07 25.97 -35.85
CA ARG A 91 4.12 27.32 -36.37
C ARG A 91 3.66 27.20 -37.82
N ARG A 92 2.41 27.59 -38.03
CA ARG A 92 1.77 27.80 -39.32
C ARG A 92 2.75 28.61 -40.17
N SER A 93 3.46 27.93 -41.05
CA SER A 93 4.37 28.57 -41.99
C SER A 93 3.53 28.97 -43.19
N THR A 94 2.84 30.10 -43.05
CA THR A 94 2.42 30.91 -44.19
C THR A 94 3.65 31.61 -44.75
N LEU A 95 4.24 31.05 -45.80
CA LEU A 95 5.01 31.75 -46.84
C LEU A 95 4.81 30.94 -48.12
N ALA A 96 3.89 31.39 -48.98
CA ALA A 96 4.26 32.19 -50.16
C ALA A 96 4.82 31.30 -51.28
N CYS A 97 3.92 30.61 -51.98
CA CYS A 97 4.16 30.22 -53.36
C CYS A 97 3.75 31.42 -54.23
N GLU A 98 4.65 32.40 -54.33
CA GLU A 98 4.68 33.34 -55.45
C GLU A 98 5.60 32.75 -56.51
N ARG A 99 5.02 32.15 -57.55
CA ARG A 99 5.36 32.30 -58.98
C ARG A 99 4.68 31.24 -59.83
#